data_AF-A0A8D8TYC0-F1
#
_entry.id   AF-A0A8D8TYC0-F1
#
_cell.length_a   1.000
_cell.length_b   1.000
_cell.length_c   1.000
_cell.angle_alpha   90.00
_cell.angle_beta   90.00
_cell.angle_gamma   90.00
#
_symmetry.space_group_name_H-M   'P 1'
#
loop_
_entity.id
_entity.type
_entity.pdbx_description
1 polymer ?
#
loop_
_entity_poly.entity_id
_entity_poly.type
_entity_poly.pdbx_seq_one_letter_code
_entity_poly.pdbx_strand_id
1 'polypeptide(L)'
;QFQSIVSALPNVTMPNQHVTVAHVPGNLNDMLPKKRTLYFTYKGSLTTPPCSEVVTWIDFKIPILLSHAQLNEFRQLHKNGNKFLTQIALEANGWEMFGKRERQW
;
A
#
# COMPACT_ATOMS: atom_id res chain seq x y z
N GLN A 1 5.88 -14.35 -2.60
CA GLN A 1 5.59 -13.13 -1.83
C GLN A 1 5.89 -13.29 -0.33
N PHE A 2 5.08 -12.73 0.58
CA PHE A 2 5.53 -11.61 1.42
C PHE A 2 6.21 -11.93 2.76
N GLN A 3 6.41 -13.21 3.11
CA GLN A 3 6.67 -13.61 4.50
C GLN A 3 7.88 -12.90 5.14
N SER A 4 8.92 -12.58 4.38
CA SER A 4 10.12 -11.91 4.88
C SER A 4 9.94 -10.42 5.22
N ILE A 5 9.02 -9.72 4.54
CA ILE A 5 8.63 -8.36 4.91
C ILE A 5 7.84 -8.42 6.23
N VAL A 6 6.86 -9.34 6.29
CA VAL A 6 6.00 -9.52 7.47
C VAL A 6 6.83 -9.88 8.71
N SER A 7 7.78 -10.81 8.59
CA SER A 7 8.66 -11.21 9.71
C SER A 7 9.65 -10.12 10.15
N ALA A 8 9.80 -9.05 9.38
CA ALA A 8 10.66 -7.91 9.72
C ALA A 8 9.88 -6.78 10.44
N LEU A 9 8.55 -6.71 10.30
CA LEU A 9 7.72 -5.67 10.92
C LEU A 9 7.87 -5.55 12.46
N PRO A 10 8.00 -6.64 13.24
CA PRO A 10 8.20 -6.55 14.69
C PRO A 10 9.46 -5.78 15.11
N ASN A 11 10.44 -5.62 14.22
CA ASN A 11 11.68 -4.89 14.48
C ASN A 11 11.60 -3.38 14.13
N VAL A 12 10.47 -2.93 13.55
CA VAL A 12 10.26 -1.55 13.07
C VAL A 12 8.85 -1.03 13.43
N THR A 13 8.40 -1.29 14.65
CA THR A 13 7.07 -0.91 15.13
C THR A 13 6.88 0.60 15.35
N MET A 14 7.97 1.37 15.49
CA MET A 14 7.95 2.82 15.72
C MET A 14 8.57 3.61 14.55
N PRO A 15 8.18 4.90 14.37
CA PRO A 15 8.77 5.76 13.34
C PRO A 15 10.30 5.87 13.48
N ASN A 16 10.98 6.07 12.34
CA ASN A 16 12.44 6.20 12.21
C ASN A 16 13.27 4.94 12.53
N GLN A 17 12.65 3.83 12.93
CA GLN A 17 13.31 2.51 12.98
C GLN A 17 13.56 1.97 11.57
N HIS A 18 14.59 1.13 11.43
CA HIS A 18 14.97 0.49 10.17
C HIS A 18 15.49 -0.92 10.42
N VAL A 19 15.31 -1.82 9.45
CA VAL A 19 15.76 -3.22 9.52
C VAL A 19 16.14 -3.72 8.13
N THR A 20 17.21 -4.50 8.03
CA THR A 20 17.62 -5.14 6.77
C THR A 20 16.85 -6.44 6.57
N VAL A 21 16.01 -6.50 5.54
CA VAL A 21 15.28 -7.74 5.18
C VAL A 21 16.25 -8.70 4.46
N ALA A 22 16.83 -9.62 5.22
CA ALA A 22 17.93 -10.50 4.76
C ALA A 22 17.59 -11.42 3.56
N HIS A 23 16.30 -11.63 3.25
CA HIS A 23 15.82 -12.37 2.09
C HIS A 23 14.50 -11.77 1.57
N VAL A 24 14.55 -10.77 0.69
CA VAL A 24 13.39 -10.49 -0.17
C VAL A 24 13.30 -11.66 -1.16
N PRO A 25 12.15 -12.36 -1.30
CA PRO A 25 12.01 -13.45 -2.27
C PRO A 25 12.36 -12.91 -3.67
N GLY A 26 13.17 -13.67 -4.42
CA GLY A 26 14.10 -13.15 -5.43
C GLY A 26 13.52 -12.49 -6.69
N ASN A 27 12.24 -12.13 -6.72
CA ASN A 27 11.66 -11.36 -7.81
C ASN A 27 10.53 -10.43 -7.33
N LEU A 28 10.66 -9.12 -7.57
CA LEU A 28 9.59 -8.14 -7.31
C LEU A 28 8.32 -8.40 -8.13
N ASN A 29 8.40 -9.16 -9.23
CA ASN A 29 7.22 -9.62 -9.97
C ASN A 29 6.30 -10.51 -9.12
N ASP A 30 6.82 -11.23 -8.12
CA ASP A 30 6.04 -12.06 -7.19
C ASP A 30 5.27 -11.23 -6.14
N MET A 31 5.47 -9.90 -6.13
CA MET A 31 4.73 -8.93 -5.31
C MET A 31 3.64 -8.19 -6.11
N LEU A 32 3.39 -8.58 -7.36
CA LEU A 32 2.38 -7.99 -8.24
C LEU A 32 1.24 -8.97 -8.55
N PRO A 33 0.05 -8.50 -8.96
CA PRO A 33 -1.07 -9.38 -9.29
C PRO A 33 -0.75 -10.18 -10.55
N LYS A 34 -1.08 -11.48 -10.58
CA LYS A 34 -0.75 -12.36 -11.74
C LYS A 34 -1.29 -11.83 -13.09
N LYS A 35 -2.47 -11.20 -13.10
CA LYS A 35 -3.11 -10.65 -14.30
C LYS A 35 -3.01 -9.11 -14.33
N ARG A 36 -1.83 -8.63 -14.73
CA ARG A 36 -1.48 -7.19 -14.80
C ARG A 36 -2.16 -6.40 -15.93
N THR A 37 -2.83 -7.07 -16.86
CA THR A 37 -3.52 -6.43 -18.00
C THR A 37 -4.84 -5.77 -17.65
N LEU A 38 -5.34 -5.94 -16.41
CA LEU A 38 -6.54 -5.28 -15.91
C LEU A 38 -6.14 -4.22 -14.87
N TYR A 39 -6.03 -2.98 -15.31
CA TYR A 39 -5.69 -1.83 -14.48
C TYR A 39 -6.43 -0.58 -14.96
N PHE A 40 -6.53 0.41 -14.08
CA PHE A 40 -6.86 1.79 -14.42
C PHE A 40 -5.59 2.63 -14.39
N THR A 41 -5.51 3.66 -15.23
CA THR A 41 -4.39 4.61 -15.20
C THR A 41 -4.89 6.03 -15.39
N TYR A 42 -4.28 6.96 -14.66
CA TYR A 42 -4.65 8.38 -14.65
C TYR A 42 -3.48 9.24 -14.23
N LYS A 43 -3.44 10.49 -14.72
CA LYS A 43 -2.60 11.54 -14.12
C LYS A 43 -3.22 11.99 -12.79
N GLY A 44 -2.35 12.28 -11.82
CA GLY A 44 -2.73 12.76 -10.50
C GLY A 44 -1.53 13.16 -9.65
N SER A 45 -1.76 13.31 -8.36
CA SER A 45 -0.78 13.81 -7.40
C SER A 45 -0.06 12.72 -6.62
N LEU A 46 0.99 13.13 -5.90
CA LEU A 46 1.41 12.45 -4.66
C LEU A 46 0.24 12.41 -3.67
N THR A 47 0.10 11.32 -2.91
CA THR A 47 -0.92 11.15 -1.85
C THR A 47 -0.47 11.67 -0.48
N THR A 48 0.73 12.24 -0.41
CA THR A 48 1.28 12.93 0.77
C THR A 48 1.75 14.34 0.37
N PRO A 49 1.77 15.31 1.31
CA PRO A 49 2.34 16.63 1.08
C PRO A 49 3.77 16.53 0.50
N PRO A 50 4.13 17.31 -0.53
CA PRO A 50 3.44 18.50 -1.05
C PRO A 50 2.31 18.26 -2.06
N CYS A 51 1.84 17.01 -2.27
CA CYS A 51 0.71 16.68 -3.14
C CYS A 51 0.86 17.13 -4.61
N SER A 52 2.09 17.17 -5.14
CA SER A 52 2.38 17.66 -6.50
C SER A 52 1.79 16.75 -7.59
N GLU A 53 1.17 17.34 -8.61
CA GLU A 53 0.53 16.67 -9.76
C GLU A 53 1.52 16.16 -10.83
N VAL A 54 2.45 15.30 -10.40
CA VAL A 54 3.56 14.78 -11.22
C VAL A 54 3.49 13.27 -11.44
N VAL A 55 2.40 12.61 -11.06
CA VAL A 55 2.29 11.14 -11.01
C VAL A 55 1.34 10.61 -12.09
N THR A 56 1.79 9.58 -12.81
CA THR A 56 0.90 8.69 -13.59
C THR A 56 0.66 7.43 -12.77
N TRP A 57 -0.54 7.28 -12.22
CA TRP A 57 -0.90 6.13 -11.40
C TRP A 57 -1.25 4.91 -12.27
N ILE A 58 -0.98 3.72 -11.74
CA ILE A 58 -1.41 2.42 -12.28
C ILE A 58 -2.06 1.66 -11.12
N ASP A 59 -3.38 1.48 -11.19
CA ASP A 59 -4.17 0.80 -10.16
C ASP A 59 -4.68 -0.54 -10.70
N PHE A 60 -4.20 -1.65 -10.14
CA PHE A 60 -4.52 -2.99 -10.64
C PHE A 60 -5.89 -3.46 -10.13
N LYS A 61 -6.80 -3.78 -11.05
CA LYS A 61 -8.18 -4.21 -10.76
C LYS A 61 -8.27 -5.54 -9.97
N ILE A 62 -7.19 -6.31 -9.91
CA ILE A 62 -7.12 -7.58 -9.19
C ILE A 62 -6.22 -7.39 -7.96
N PRO A 63 -6.77 -7.44 -6.73
CA PRO A 63 -5.98 -7.32 -5.51
C PRO A 63 -5.14 -8.58 -5.27
N ILE A 64 -4.20 -8.48 -4.33
CA ILE A 64 -3.33 -9.58 -3.91
C ILE A 64 -3.63 -9.89 -2.44
N LEU A 65 -3.83 -11.16 -2.12
CA LEU A 65 -4.34 -11.57 -0.82
C LEU A 65 -3.22 -11.71 0.23
N LEU A 66 -3.48 -11.20 1.43
CA LEU A 66 -2.70 -11.42 2.65
C LEU A 66 -3.48 -12.32 3.62
N SER A 67 -2.78 -13.12 4.42
CA SER A 67 -3.44 -13.86 5.51
C SER A 67 -3.81 -12.93 6.67
N HIS A 68 -4.79 -13.33 7.49
CA HIS A 68 -5.17 -12.58 8.69
C HIS A 68 -3.99 -12.37 9.66
N ALA A 69 -3.10 -13.36 9.79
CA ALA A 69 -1.88 -13.24 10.58
C ALA A 69 -0.91 -12.20 10.00
N GLN A 70 -0.66 -12.25 8.68
CA GLN A 70 0.20 -11.28 8.01
C GLN A 70 -0.34 -9.84 8.12
N LEU A 71 -1.66 -9.67 8.00
CA LEU A 71 -2.32 -8.37 8.15
C LEU A 71 -2.34 -7.88 9.61
N ASN A 72 -2.26 -8.77 10.59
CA ASN A 72 -2.14 -8.38 12.00
C ASN A 72 -0.79 -7.75 12.31
N GLU A 73 0.33 -8.23 11.74
CA GLU A 73 1.64 -7.60 11.95
C GLU A 73 1.66 -6.14 11.47
N PHE A 74 1.04 -5.83 10.33
CA PHE A 74 0.87 -4.44 9.88
C PHE A 74 0.05 -3.57 10.84
N ARG A 75 -0.88 -4.16 11.61
CA ARG A 75 -1.66 -3.46 12.66
C ARG A 75 -0.87 -3.21 13.96
N GLN A 76 0.35 -3.73 14.07
CA GLN A 76 1.25 -3.50 15.20
C GLN A 76 2.23 -2.33 14.95
N LEU A 77 2.15 -1.66 13.80
CA LEU A 77 2.91 -0.44 13.51
C LEU A 77 2.28 0.78 14.18
N HIS A 78 3.10 1.70 14.70
CA HIS A 78 2.67 2.93 15.36
C HIS A 78 3.12 4.20 14.62
N LYS A 79 2.30 5.25 14.72
CA LYS A 79 2.58 6.63 14.28
C LYS A 79 2.30 7.58 15.44
N ASN A 80 3.30 8.36 15.84
CA ASN A 80 3.22 9.29 16.97
C ASN A 80 2.71 8.63 18.28
N GLY A 81 3.16 7.40 18.56
CA GLY A 81 2.74 6.61 19.73
C GLY A 81 1.42 5.85 19.56
N ASN A 82 0.51 6.30 18.71
CA ASN A 82 -0.77 5.61 18.43
C ASN A 82 -0.59 4.52 17.37
N LYS A 83 -1.42 3.46 17.39
CA LYS A 83 -1.42 2.46 16.30
C LYS A 83 -1.77 3.12 14.96
N PHE A 84 -1.03 2.79 13.92
CA PHE A 84 -1.17 3.42 12.60
C PHE A 84 -2.38 2.87 11.81
N LEU A 85 -2.67 1.57 11.94
CA LEU A 85 -3.79 0.90 11.29
C LEU A 85 -4.81 0.38 12.32
N THR A 86 -5.40 1.30 13.08
CA THR A 86 -6.50 1.00 14.03
C THR A 86 -7.75 0.48 13.34
N GLN A 87 -8.00 0.98 12.13
CA GLN A 87 -9.03 0.52 11.22
C GLN A 87 -8.32 -0.02 9.96
N ILE A 88 -8.87 -1.06 9.32
CA ILE A 88 -8.59 -1.21 7.89
C ILE A 88 -9.31 -0.03 7.26
N ALA A 89 -8.55 0.97 6.84
CA ALA A 89 -9.05 1.98 5.93
C ALA A 89 -9.40 1.28 4.61
N LEU A 90 -10.64 0.77 4.53
CA LEU A 90 -11.35 0.55 3.27
C LEU A 90 -11.83 1.91 2.71
N GLU A 91 -10.94 2.89 2.79
CA GLU A 91 -10.68 3.93 1.81
C GLU A 91 -10.18 3.20 0.53
N ALA A 92 -11.01 2.55 -0.28
CA ALA A 92 -12.07 3.16 -1.11
C ALA A 92 -11.63 4.38 -1.94
N ASN A 93 -10.41 4.88 -1.78
CA ASN A 93 -9.97 6.14 -2.40
C ASN A 93 -9.69 6.00 -3.90
N GLY A 94 -9.73 4.78 -4.46
CA GLY A 94 -9.92 4.62 -5.90
C GLY A 94 -11.21 5.30 -6.38
N TRP A 95 -12.31 5.16 -5.63
CA TRP A 95 -13.64 5.68 -5.99
C TRP A 95 -13.81 7.17 -5.62
N GLU A 96 -13.31 7.60 -4.46
CA GLU A 96 -13.32 9.04 -4.11
C GLU A 96 -12.49 9.90 -5.08
N MET A 97 -11.42 9.33 -5.67
CA MET A 97 -10.59 9.97 -6.71
C MET A 97 -11.26 10.01 -8.10
N PHE A 98 -12.34 9.27 -8.32
CA PHE A 98 -13.24 9.45 -9.48
C PHE A 98 -14.32 10.50 -9.20
N GLY A 99 -14.95 10.47 -8.02
CA GLY A 99 -16.09 11.33 -7.66
C GLY A 99 -15.83 12.85 -7.71
N LYS A 100 -14.56 13.30 -7.72
CA LYS A 100 -14.20 14.72 -7.94
C LYS A 100 -14.09 15.16 -9.41
N ARG A 101 -14.10 14.24 -10.39
CA ARG A 101 -13.89 14.54 -11.82
C ARG A 101 -15.13 14.33 -12.70
N GLU A 102 -16.17 13.69 -12.20
CA GLU A 102 -17.41 13.38 -12.93
C GLU A 102 -18.39 14.58 -13.04
N ARG A 103 -17.86 15.79 -13.29
CA ARG A 103 -18.66 17.03 -13.43
C ARG A 103 -18.12 18.02 -14.48
N GLN A 104 -17.35 17.53 -15.45
CA GLN A 104 -16.70 18.32 -16.50
C GLN A 104 -16.72 17.64 -17.89
N TRP A 105 -17.80 16.91 -18.21
CA TRP A 105 -18.27 16.60 -19.57
C TRP A 105 -19.79 16.44 -19.54
#